data_AF-Q7MWC1-F1
#
_entry.id   AF-Q7MWC1-F1
#
_cell.length_a   1.000
_cell.length_b   1.000
_cell.length_c   1.000
_cell.angle_alpha   90.00
_cell.angle_beta   90.00
_cell.angle_gamma   90.00
#
_symmetry.space_group_name_H-M   'P 1'
#
loop_
_entity.id
_entity.type
_entity.pdbx_description
1 polymer ?
#
loop_
_entity_poly.entity_id
_entity_poly.type
_entity_poly.pdbx_seq_one_letter_code
_entity_poly.pdbx_strand_id
1 'polypeptide(L)'
;MKKTIAIIASALLALGAVGCKKNADTTAVSEKDSIALSMGILYGQDFANQFEMSRLQGQPIDSVAFLDGFKYGIDTTRFSYNLGAIYASNIARQLAHDSIDIDKFYAAMRAALLKDTVSIAMKPADAQAFMQRIQAKKQRENNMKQFGQNIEKGNEYIDTFKKEDGVTVTTSGLAYKTLQEGTGATPSLADTVRVKYVGTLVDGKEFDKNEEGIEFAVTGVIKGWTEMLQLMKVGQKVRVVIPQELAYGETGNYTIEPFSTLTFEMELIGIKPGKK
;
A
#
# COMPACT_ATOMS: atom_id res chain seq x y z
N MET A 1 -47.66 -18.42 -44.93
CA MET A 1 -46.77 -19.32 -45.71
C MET A 1 -45.33 -19.03 -45.33
N LYS A 2 -44.63 -20.10 -44.90
CA LYS A 2 -43.18 -20.35 -44.79
C LYS A 2 -42.24 -19.28 -44.21
N LYS A 3 -41.73 -19.64 -43.01
CA LYS A 3 -40.49 -19.19 -42.37
C LYS A 3 -39.28 -19.63 -43.22
N THR A 4 -38.26 -18.78 -43.31
CA THR A 4 -36.88 -19.19 -43.67
C THR A 4 -35.92 -18.65 -42.61
N ILE A 5 -35.16 -19.59 -42.06
CA ILE A 5 -34.18 -19.46 -41.00
C ILE A 5 -32.86 -19.02 -41.64
N ALA A 6 -32.26 -17.92 -41.17
CA ALA A 6 -30.91 -17.53 -41.55
C ALA A 6 -29.92 -18.21 -40.59
N ILE A 7 -29.24 -19.23 -41.11
CA ILE A 7 -28.07 -19.86 -40.50
C ILE A 7 -26.86 -19.05 -40.97
N ILE A 8 -26.21 -18.29 -40.07
CA ILE A 8 -24.89 -17.71 -40.36
C ILE A 8 -23.84 -18.69 -39.86
N ALA A 9 -23.21 -19.34 -40.84
CA ALA A 9 -22.11 -20.27 -40.67
C ALA A 9 -20.86 -19.55 -40.16
N SER A 10 -20.27 -20.11 -39.11
CA SER A 10 -18.97 -19.79 -38.56
C SER A 10 -17.87 -20.16 -39.57
N ALA A 11 -17.19 -19.15 -40.11
CA ALA A 11 -15.99 -19.33 -40.92
C ALA A 11 -14.76 -19.48 -40.01
N LEU A 12 -14.36 -20.73 -39.79
CA LEU A 12 -13.02 -21.12 -39.37
C LEU A 12 -12.02 -20.74 -40.46
N LEU A 13 -11.07 -19.85 -40.16
CA LEU A 13 -9.84 -19.68 -40.92
C LEU A 13 -8.68 -20.15 -40.05
N ALA A 14 -8.27 -21.40 -40.27
CA ALA A 14 -7.00 -21.94 -39.86
C ALA A 14 -6.04 -21.91 -41.06
N LEU A 15 -4.90 -21.24 -40.92
CA LEU A 15 -3.54 -21.74 -41.18
C LEU A 15 -2.57 -20.57 -41.42
N GLY A 16 -1.54 -20.55 -40.58
CA GLY A 16 -0.41 -19.64 -40.66
C GLY A 16 0.57 -19.93 -39.52
N ALA A 17 0.96 -21.19 -39.39
CA ALA A 17 1.95 -21.66 -38.43
C ALA A 17 3.34 -21.11 -38.81
N VAL A 18 3.77 -20.03 -38.15
CA VAL A 18 5.18 -19.72 -37.98
C VAL A 18 5.55 -20.20 -36.58
N GLY A 19 6.28 -21.30 -36.53
CA GLY A 19 6.75 -21.91 -35.30
C GLY A 19 7.67 -20.97 -34.53
N CYS A 20 7.12 -20.26 -33.55
CA CYS A 20 7.90 -19.89 -32.38
C CYS A 20 8.14 -21.18 -31.59
N LYS A 21 9.38 -21.68 -31.67
CA LYS A 21 9.91 -22.66 -30.72
C LYS A 21 9.46 -22.23 -29.32
N LYS A 22 8.73 -23.13 -28.64
CA LYS A 22 8.65 -23.13 -27.18
C LYS A 22 10.08 -23.27 -26.65
N ASN A 23 10.77 -22.15 -26.49
CA ASN A 23 11.61 -21.99 -25.33
C ASN A 23 10.63 -21.61 -24.23
N ALA A 24 10.03 -22.63 -23.61
CA ALA A 24 9.54 -22.49 -22.26
C ALA A 24 10.78 -22.07 -21.46
N ASP A 25 10.85 -20.79 -21.13
CA ASP A 25 11.83 -20.28 -20.19
C ASP A 25 11.55 -21.00 -18.87
N THR A 26 12.37 -22.00 -18.58
CA THR A 26 12.37 -22.73 -17.34
C THR A 26 12.70 -21.75 -16.22
N THR A 27 11.90 -21.79 -15.15
CA THR A 27 12.05 -21.07 -13.86
C THR A 27 11.40 -19.70 -13.69
N ALA A 28 10.13 -19.54 -14.08
CA ALA A 28 9.28 -18.59 -13.35
C ALA A 28 8.98 -19.19 -11.96
N VAL A 29 9.76 -18.78 -10.95
CA VAL A 29 9.55 -19.17 -9.54
C VAL A 29 8.16 -18.69 -9.11
N SER A 30 7.33 -19.57 -8.54
CA SER A 30 5.95 -19.21 -8.15
C SER A 30 5.93 -18.14 -7.05
N GLU A 31 4.81 -17.43 -6.85
CA GLU A 31 4.68 -16.43 -5.75
C GLU A 31 4.96 -17.09 -4.39
N LYS A 32 4.42 -18.29 -4.15
CA LYS A 32 4.66 -19.07 -2.92
C LYS A 32 6.13 -19.43 -2.73
N ASP A 33 6.79 -19.84 -3.81
CA ASP A 33 8.22 -20.14 -3.77
C ASP A 33 9.05 -18.90 -3.52
N SER A 34 8.67 -17.78 -4.14
CA SER A 34 9.32 -16.49 -3.96
C SER A 34 9.16 -16.00 -2.52
N ILE A 35 8.00 -16.24 -1.88
CA ILE A 35 7.78 -15.98 -0.45
C ILE A 35 8.72 -16.86 0.39
N ALA A 36 8.73 -18.17 0.16
CA ALA A 36 9.58 -19.10 0.90
C ALA A 36 11.06 -18.70 0.82
N LEU A 37 11.56 -18.47 -0.40
CA LEU A 37 12.94 -18.06 -0.67
C LEU A 37 13.26 -16.71 -0.01
N SER A 38 12.40 -15.70 -0.19
CA SER A 38 12.63 -14.36 0.36
C SER A 38 12.68 -14.40 1.88
N MET A 39 11.74 -15.11 2.52
CA MET A 39 11.75 -15.28 3.97
C MET A 39 13.02 -15.98 4.41
N GLY A 40 13.38 -17.10 3.77
CA GLY A 40 14.62 -17.82 4.09
C GLY A 40 15.83 -16.88 4.06
N ILE A 41 16.03 -16.16 2.95
CA ILE A 41 17.12 -15.21 2.79
C ILE A 41 17.16 -14.17 3.91
N LEU A 42 16.01 -13.56 4.24
CA LEU A 42 15.94 -12.51 5.26
C LEU A 42 16.26 -13.05 6.66
N TYR A 43 15.72 -14.22 7.04
CA TYR A 43 16.05 -14.86 8.32
C TYR A 43 17.53 -15.26 8.38
N GLY A 44 18.08 -15.82 7.30
CA GLY A 44 19.48 -16.21 7.25
C GLY A 44 20.41 -15.00 7.41
N GLN A 45 20.09 -13.87 6.78
CA GLN A 45 20.85 -12.63 6.93
C GLN A 45 20.75 -12.04 8.34
N ASP A 46 19.55 -12.04 8.94
CA ASP A 46 19.34 -11.59 10.31
C ASP A 46 20.17 -12.43 11.31
N PHE A 47 20.13 -13.75 11.18
CA PHE A 47 20.99 -14.65 11.97
C PHE A 47 22.48 -14.39 11.73
N ALA A 48 22.92 -14.20 10.49
CA ALA A 48 24.32 -13.89 10.20
C ALA A 48 24.79 -12.61 10.90
N ASN A 49 23.95 -11.57 10.92
CA ASN A 49 24.23 -10.32 11.62
C ASN A 49 24.25 -10.53 13.14
N GLN A 50 23.28 -11.25 13.70
CA GLN A 50 23.23 -11.54 15.14
C GLN A 50 24.42 -12.37 15.60
N PHE A 51 24.82 -13.38 14.83
CA PHE A 51 25.95 -14.25 15.18
C PHE A 51 27.27 -13.49 15.13
N GLU A 52 27.41 -12.57 14.16
CA GLU A 52 28.57 -11.68 14.11
C GLU A 52 28.62 -10.76 15.33
N MET A 53 27.48 -10.18 15.74
CA MET A 53 27.40 -9.37 16.96
C MET A 53 27.72 -10.20 18.22
N SER A 54 27.22 -11.42 18.32
CA SER A 54 27.48 -12.32 19.45
C SER A 54 28.96 -12.74 19.53
N ARG A 55 29.58 -12.97 18.36
CA ARG A 55 31.02 -13.19 18.23
C ARG A 55 31.83 -11.99 18.75
N LEU A 56 31.43 -10.77 18.38
CA LEU A 56 32.07 -9.54 18.87
C LEU A 56 31.91 -9.35 20.40
N GLN A 57 30.87 -9.92 20.99
CA GLN A 57 30.63 -9.96 22.45
C GLN A 57 31.32 -11.14 23.16
N GLY A 58 32.09 -11.96 22.44
CA GLY A 58 32.82 -13.10 23.00
C GLY A 58 31.96 -14.36 23.23
N GLN A 59 30.78 -14.45 22.62
CA GLN A 59 29.86 -15.59 22.70
C GLN A 59 29.57 -16.14 21.29
N PRO A 60 30.54 -16.79 20.62
CA PRO A 60 30.33 -17.23 19.24
C PRO A 60 29.25 -18.31 19.14
N ILE A 61 28.40 -18.22 18.11
CA ILE A 61 27.38 -19.23 17.79
C ILE A 61 27.87 -20.06 16.60
N ASP A 62 27.93 -21.38 16.80
CA ASP A 62 28.22 -22.32 15.72
C ASP A 62 27.04 -22.41 14.75
N SER A 63 27.24 -21.88 13.53
CA SER A 63 26.21 -21.80 12.51
C SER A 63 25.78 -23.16 11.96
N VAL A 64 26.68 -24.16 11.92
CA VAL A 64 26.36 -25.51 11.44
C VAL A 64 25.53 -26.24 12.48
N ALA A 65 25.98 -26.23 13.74
CA ALA A 65 25.21 -26.82 14.84
C ALA A 65 23.84 -26.15 15.00
N PHE A 66 23.76 -24.83 14.81
CA PHE A 66 22.48 -24.11 14.77
C PHE A 66 21.56 -24.59 13.66
N LEU A 67 22.08 -24.71 12.42
CA LEU A 67 21.28 -25.17 11.27
C LEU A 67 20.81 -26.62 11.42
N ASP A 68 21.61 -27.47 12.06
CA ASP A 68 21.23 -28.84 12.39
C ASP A 68 20.07 -28.85 13.40
N GLY A 69 20.19 -28.08 14.47
CA GLY A 69 19.10 -27.97 15.46
C GLY A 69 17.83 -27.35 14.86
N PHE A 70 17.99 -26.39 13.96
CA PHE A 70 16.87 -25.80 13.22
C PHE A 70 16.12 -26.84 12.40
N LYS A 71 16.84 -27.78 11.77
CA LYS A 71 16.24 -28.79 10.90
C LYS A 71 15.69 -30.00 11.65
N TYR A 72 16.40 -30.43 12.69
CA TYR A 72 16.21 -31.75 13.29
C TYR A 72 15.61 -31.73 14.70
N GLY A 73 15.36 -30.55 15.29
CA GLY A 73 14.67 -30.41 16.59
C GLY A 73 15.64 -30.31 17.77
N ILE A 74 15.20 -30.68 18.98
CA ILE A 74 15.93 -30.44 20.25
C ILE A 74 16.91 -31.58 20.58
N ASP A 75 18.13 -31.21 21.01
CA ASP A 75 19.15 -32.10 21.60
C ASP A 75 19.71 -31.39 22.83
N THR A 76 19.29 -31.84 24.02
CA THR A 76 19.50 -31.17 25.32
C THR A 76 20.96 -30.92 25.69
N THR A 77 21.91 -31.51 24.96
CA THR A 77 23.36 -31.41 25.25
C THR A 77 24.10 -30.33 24.48
N ARG A 78 23.49 -29.70 23.46
CA ARG A 78 24.18 -28.80 22.53
C ARG A 78 23.52 -27.42 22.46
N PHE A 79 24.23 -26.38 22.90
CA PHE A 79 23.70 -25.01 22.97
C PHE A 79 23.23 -24.45 21.62
N SER A 80 24.12 -24.33 20.62
CA SER A 80 23.77 -23.76 19.31
C SER A 80 22.67 -24.57 18.61
N TYR A 81 22.68 -25.89 18.78
CA TYR A 81 21.64 -26.79 18.26
C TYR A 81 20.28 -26.51 18.90
N ASN A 82 20.20 -26.47 20.23
CA ASN A 82 18.95 -26.13 20.92
C ASN A 82 18.45 -24.74 20.56
N LEU A 83 19.36 -23.78 20.37
CA LEU A 83 19.02 -22.45 19.88
C LEU A 83 18.31 -22.55 18.52
N GLY A 84 18.90 -23.28 17.57
CA GLY A 84 18.28 -23.56 16.26
C GLY A 84 16.89 -24.17 16.38
N ALA A 85 16.73 -25.18 17.25
CA ALA A 85 15.46 -25.87 17.48
C ALA A 85 14.35 -24.95 18.02
N ILE A 86 14.70 -24.04 18.92
CA ILE A 86 13.79 -23.04 19.49
C ILE A 86 13.33 -22.07 18.39
N TYR A 87 14.26 -21.55 17.59
CA TYR A 87 13.92 -20.66 16.46
C TYR A 87 13.06 -21.37 15.42
N ALA A 88 13.40 -22.62 15.07
CA ALA A 88 12.62 -23.43 14.15
C ALA A 88 11.19 -23.64 14.65
N SER A 89 10.99 -23.93 15.93
CA SER A 89 9.66 -24.09 16.52
C SER A 89 8.80 -22.82 16.44
N ASN A 90 9.41 -21.65 16.63
CA ASN A 90 8.73 -20.36 16.50
C ASN A 90 8.38 -20.04 15.05
N ILE A 91 9.34 -20.21 14.14
CA ILE A 91 9.17 -19.92 12.71
C ILE A 91 8.21 -20.91 12.05
N ALA A 92 8.31 -22.22 12.35
CA ALA A 92 7.44 -23.24 11.78
C ALA A 92 5.95 -22.99 12.09
N ARG A 93 5.63 -22.50 13.31
CA ARG A 93 4.26 -22.10 13.66
C ARG A 93 3.74 -20.97 12.78
N GLN A 94 4.60 -20.01 12.45
CA GLN A 94 4.25 -18.89 11.57
C GLN A 94 4.12 -19.34 10.11
N LEU A 95 5.06 -20.13 9.60
CA LEU A 95 5.07 -20.61 8.21
C LEU A 95 3.90 -21.57 7.90
N ALA A 96 3.48 -22.36 8.89
CA ALA A 96 2.35 -23.28 8.74
C ALA A 96 1.02 -22.54 8.47
N HIS A 97 0.82 -21.37 9.07
CA HIS A 97 -0.36 -20.54 8.80
C HIS A 97 -0.41 -20.06 7.34
N ASP A 98 0.75 -19.73 6.77
CA ASP A 98 0.85 -19.14 5.44
C ASP A 98 1.11 -20.17 4.32
N SER A 99 1.07 -21.48 4.62
CA SER A 99 1.27 -22.58 3.67
C SER A 99 2.57 -22.45 2.85
N ILE A 100 3.65 -22.04 3.52
CA ILE A 100 4.95 -21.77 2.90
C ILE A 100 5.75 -23.07 2.73
N ASP A 101 6.44 -23.19 1.59
CA ASP A 101 7.36 -24.31 1.31
C ASP A 101 8.58 -24.25 2.25
N ILE A 102 8.60 -25.17 3.23
CA ILE A 102 9.61 -25.20 4.29
C ILE A 102 10.99 -25.57 3.74
N ASP A 103 11.07 -26.42 2.71
CA ASP A 103 12.34 -26.86 2.15
C ASP A 103 13.04 -25.71 1.41
N LYS A 104 12.28 -24.94 0.62
CA LYS A 104 12.80 -23.74 -0.07
C LYS A 104 13.18 -22.65 0.92
N PHE A 105 12.36 -22.44 1.95
CA PHE A 105 12.67 -21.52 3.04
C PHE A 105 13.99 -21.90 3.72
N TYR A 106 14.14 -23.16 4.14
CA TYR A 106 15.32 -23.63 4.85
C TYR A 106 16.58 -23.54 3.99
N ALA A 107 16.49 -23.94 2.71
CA ALA A 107 17.62 -23.86 1.78
C ALA A 107 18.11 -22.42 1.60
N ALA A 108 17.18 -21.48 1.40
CA ALA A 108 17.46 -20.06 1.27
C ALA A 108 18.06 -19.45 2.56
N MET A 109 17.52 -19.83 3.72
CA MET A 109 18.02 -19.40 5.03
C MET A 109 19.44 -19.89 5.30
N ARG A 110 19.71 -21.16 5.04
CA ARG A 110 21.05 -21.73 5.15
C ARG A 110 22.03 -21.00 4.25
N ALA A 111 21.68 -20.78 2.99
CA ALA A 111 22.56 -20.10 2.04
C ALA A 111 22.88 -18.66 2.48
N ALA A 112 21.88 -17.91 2.93
CA ALA A 112 22.06 -16.56 3.44
C ALA A 112 22.87 -16.50 4.75
N LEU A 113 22.60 -17.40 5.70
CA LEU A 113 23.34 -17.48 6.97
C LEU A 113 24.83 -17.75 6.75
N LEU A 114 25.14 -18.71 5.87
CA LEU A 114 26.52 -19.08 5.56
C LEU A 114 27.20 -18.12 4.57
N LYS A 115 26.52 -17.04 4.16
CA LYS A 115 26.98 -16.10 3.14
C LYS A 115 27.36 -16.80 1.82
N ASP A 116 26.70 -17.91 1.51
CA ASP A 116 26.89 -18.68 0.29
C ASP A 116 26.20 -17.96 -0.88
N THR A 117 26.92 -16.99 -1.44
CA THR A 117 26.44 -16.15 -2.54
C THR A 117 26.15 -16.91 -3.84
N VAL A 118 26.61 -18.15 -3.98
CA VAL A 118 26.37 -18.99 -5.16
C VAL A 118 25.02 -19.71 -5.06
N SER A 119 24.66 -20.18 -3.88
CA SER A 119 23.41 -20.92 -3.64
C SER A 119 22.20 -20.04 -3.32
N ILE A 120 22.40 -18.74 -3.11
CA ILE A 120 21.31 -17.78 -2.88
C ILE A 120 20.55 -17.56 -4.20
N ALA A 121 19.31 -18.03 -4.26
CA ALA A 121 18.44 -17.91 -5.44
C ALA A 121 18.01 -16.46 -5.77
N MET A 122 18.22 -15.51 -4.87
CA MET A 122 17.70 -14.15 -4.93
C MET A 122 18.53 -13.21 -4.04
N LYS A 123 18.92 -12.03 -4.51
CA LYS A 123 19.69 -11.10 -3.66
C LYS A 123 18.85 -10.65 -2.46
N PRO A 124 19.46 -10.37 -1.30
CA PRO A 124 18.69 -9.94 -0.13
C PRO A 124 17.89 -8.65 -0.31
N ALA A 125 18.39 -7.69 -1.10
CA ALA A 125 17.64 -6.48 -1.46
C ALA A 125 16.38 -6.81 -2.28
N ASP A 126 16.47 -7.80 -3.17
CA ASP A 126 15.33 -8.25 -3.97
C ASP A 126 14.32 -9.02 -3.10
N ALA A 127 14.81 -9.83 -2.15
CA ALA A 127 13.98 -10.50 -1.13
C ALA A 127 13.21 -9.50 -0.27
N GLN A 128 13.87 -8.45 0.18
CA GLN A 128 13.24 -7.39 0.97
C GLN A 128 12.19 -6.65 0.16
N ALA A 129 12.52 -6.23 -1.07
CA ALA A 129 11.57 -5.56 -1.96
C ALA A 129 10.36 -6.45 -2.30
N PHE A 130 10.59 -7.75 -2.49
CA PHE A 130 9.52 -8.72 -2.74
C PHE A 130 8.59 -8.84 -1.53
N MET A 131 9.12 -9.05 -0.33
CA MET A 131 8.31 -9.16 0.88
C MET A 131 7.54 -7.88 1.20
N GLN A 132 8.11 -6.71 0.93
CA GLN A 132 7.40 -5.43 1.05
C GLN A 132 6.20 -5.35 0.11
N ARG A 133 6.34 -5.81 -1.15
CA ARG A 133 5.21 -5.85 -2.09
C ARG A 133 4.11 -6.82 -1.64
N ILE A 134 4.49 -7.99 -1.14
CA ILE A 134 3.53 -8.98 -0.62
C ILE A 134 2.80 -8.44 0.61
N GLN A 135 3.51 -7.81 1.54
CA GLN A 135 2.91 -7.15 2.70
C GLN A 135 1.97 -6.02 2.30
N ALA A 136 2.38 -5.16 1.35
CA ALA A 136 1.54 -4.09 0.83
C ALA A 136 0.27 -4.63 0.14
N LYS A 137 0.39 -5.70 -0.66
CA LYS A 137 -0.74 -6.40 -1.29
C LYS A 137 -1.70 -6.95 -0.24
N LYS A 138 -1.20 -7.70 0.75
CA LYS A 138 -2.01 -8.26 1.85
C LYS A 138 -2.68 -7.17 2.68
N GLN A 139 -1.98 -6.08 2.96
CA GLN A 139 -2.55 -4.93 3.67
C GLN A 139 -3.69 -4.29 2.87
N ARG A 140 -3.49 -4.07 1.56
CA ARG A 140 -4.53 -3.55 0.67
C ARG A 140 -5.75 -4.48 0.63
N GLU A 141 -5.54 -5.78 0.51
CA GLU A 141 -6.63 -6.76 0.52
C GLU A 141 -7.40 -6.74 1.85
N ASN A 142 -6.71 -6.63 2.98
CA ASN A 142 -7.33 -6.51 4.29
C ASN A 142 -8.13 -5.21 4.42
N ASN A 143 -7.55 -4.08 4.00
CA ASN A 143 -8.23 -2.79 3.98
C ASN A 143 -9.48 -2.86 3.10
N MET A 144 -9.39 -3.48 1.92
CA MET A 144 -10.52 -3.63 1.01
C MET A 144 -11.63 -4.50 1.62
N LYS A 145 -11.28 -5.61 2.27
CA LYS A 145 -12.27 -6.47 2.95
C LYS A 145 -12.97 -5.76 4.10
N GLN A 146 -12.25 -4.94 4.86
CA GLN A 146 -12.78 -4.30 6.05
C GLN A 146 -13.51 -2.98 5.75
N PHE A 147 -12.98 -2.17 4.82
CA PHE A 147 -13.41 -0.80 4.58
C PHE A 147 -13.85 -0.53 3.14
N GLY A 148 -13.91 -1.55 2.28
CA GLY A 148 -14.29 -1.39 0.86
C GLY A 148 -15.66 -0.73 0.66
N GLN A 149 -16.59 -0.90 1.60
CA GLN A 149 -17.89 -0.21 1.62
C GLN A 149 -17.78 1.32 1.61
N ASN A 150 -16.66 1.90 2.06
CA ASN A 150 -16.44 3.34 2.08
C ASN A 150 -16.31 3.91 0.66
N ILE A 151 -15.84 3.10 -0.30
CA ILE A 151 -15.79 3.49 -1.72
C ILE A 151 -17.22 3.71 -2.24
N GLU A 152 -18.11 2.76 -2.01
CA GLU A 152 -19.50 2.84 -2.48
C GLU A 152 -20.24 4.01 -1.82
N LYS A 153 -20.20 4.10 -0.49
CA LYS A 153 -20.80 5.22 0.26
C LYS A 153 -20.24 6.57 -0.17
N GLY A 154 -18.94 6.63 -0.42
CA GLY A 154 -18.27 7.83 -0.91
C GLY A 154 -18.77 8.26 -2.28
N ASN A 155 -18.88 7.31 -3.23
CA ASN A 155 -19.38 7.58 -4.58
C ASN A 155 -20.85 8.00 -4.57
N GLU A 156 -21.70 7.33 -3.80
CA GLU A 156 -23.12 7.68 -3.64
C GLU A 156 -23.29 9.09 -3.07
N TYR A 157 -22.47 9.45 -2.06
CA TYR A 157 -22.47 10.79 -1.48
C TYR A 157 -22.06 11.83 -2.52
N ILE A 158 -20.98 11.59 -3.26
CA ILE A 158 -20.50 12.48 -4.33
C ILE A 158 -21.59 12.65 -5.40
N ASP A 159 -22.21 11.57 -5.86
CA ASP A 159 -23.25 11.61 -6.90
C ASP A 159 -24.53 12.32 -6.45
N THR A 160 -24.81 12.29 -5.14
CA THR A 160 -25.89 13.08 -4.54
C THR A 160 -25.50 14.55 -4.47
N PHE A 161 -24.30 14.85 -3.98
CA PHE A 161 -23.79 16.21 -3.85
C PHE A 161 -23.73 16.92 -5.22
N LYS A 162 -23.27 16.24 -6.27
CA LYS A 162 -23.21 16.76 -7.66
C LYS A 162 -24.55 17.24 -8.22
N LYS A 163 -25.67 16.77 -7.67
CA LYS A 163 -27.02 17.15 -8.11
C LYS A 163 -27.54 18.39 -7.39
N GLU A 164 -26.86 18.86 -6.35
CA GLU A 164 -27.24 20.11 -5.69
C GLU A 164 -26.97 21.31 -6.60
N ASP A 165 -27.87 22.29 -6.54
CA ASP A 165 -27.70 23.54 -7.27
C ASP A 165 -26.40 24.27 -6.85
N GLY A 166 -25.66 24.73 -7.85
CA GLY A 166 -24.41 25.47 -7.66
C GLY A 166 -23.17 24.62 -7.41
N VAL A 167 -23.26 23.28 -7.53
CA VAL A 167 -22.08 22.40 -7.44
C VAL A 167 -21.29 22.39 -8.75
N THR A 168 -19.98 22.57 -8.62
CA THR A 168 -19.00 22.43 -9.70
C THR A 168 -18.18 21.16 -9.48
N VAL A 169 -17.90 20.43 -10.56
CA VAL A 169 -17.07 19.21 -10.53
C VAL A 169 -15.85 19.43 -11.41
N THR A 170 -14.66 19.17 -10.88
CA THR A 170 -13.42 19.28 -11.63
C THR A 170 -13.09 17.97 -12.35
N THR A 171 -12.11 18.01 -13.25
CA THR A 171 -11.66 16.81 -13.98
C THR A 171 -11.01 15.75 -13.09
N SER A 172 -10.53 16.12 -11.89
CA SER A 172 -9.96 15.18 -10.93
C SER A 172 -11.03 14.46 -10.10
N GLY A 173 -12.30 14.87 -10.22
CA GLY A 173 -13.42 14.33 -9.45
C GLY A 173 -13.73 15.10 -8.17
N LEU A 174 -12.97 16.15 -7.84
CA LEU A 174 -13.30 17.09 -6.77
C LEU A 174 -14.65 17.76 -7.07
N ALA A 175 -15.55 17.82 -6.08
CA ALA A 175 -16.83 18.51 -6.23
C ALA A 175 -16.96 19.58 -5.15
N TYR A 176 -17.37 20.80 -5.49
CA TYR A 176 -17.52 21.87 -4.51
C TYR A 176 -18.68 22.80 -4.83
N LYS A 177 -19.16 23.50 -3.79
CA LYS A 177 -20.21 24.51 -3.84
C LYS A 177 -19.71 25.77 -3.15
N THR A 178 -19.81 26.91 -3.81
CA THR A 178 -19.56 28.20 -3.15
C THR A 178 -20.71 28.53 -2.21
N LEU A 179 -20.40 28.72 -0.93
CA LEU A 179 -21.35 29.17 0.08
C LEU A 179 -21.31 30.69 0.26
N GLN A 180 -20.14 31.29 0.06
CA GLN A 180 -19.91 32.73 0.09
C GLN A 180 -18.81 33.08 -0.90
N GLU A 181 -19.05 34.06 -1.76
CA GLU A 181 -18.07 34.55 -2.72
C GLU A 181 -16.92 35.31 -2.04
N GLY A 182 -15.70 35.10 -2.54
CA GLY A 182 -14.51 35.85 -2.14
C GLY A 182 -14.16 36.92 -3.16
N THR A 183 -13.55 38.01 -2.72
CA THR A 183 -13.17 39.15 -3.59
C THR A 183 -11.67 39.37 -3.69
N GLY A 184 -10.87 38.65 -2.88
CA GLY A 184 -9.42 38.80 -2.88
C GLY A 184 -8.71 37.93 -3.92
N ALA A 185 -7.39 37.85 -3.78
CA ALA A 185 -6.54 37.08 -4.67
C ALA A 185 -6.75 35.56 -4.52
N THR A 186 -6.37 34.82 -5.56
CA THR A 186 -6.29 33.36 -5.55
C THR A 186 -4.87 32.92 -5.19
N PRO A 187 -4.69 31.97 -4.24
CA PRO A 187 -3.37 31.45 -3.87
C PRO A 187 -2.67 30.73 -5.03
N SER A 188 -1.34 30.84 -5.08
CA SER A 188 -0.46 30.00 -5.90
C SER A 188 0.11 28.83 -5.09
N LEU A 189 0.72 27.85 -5.78
CA LEU A 189 1.37 26.70 -5.13
C LEU A 189 2.50 27.08 -4.16
N ALA A 190 3.14 28.24 -4.35
CA ALA A 190 4.25 28.68 -3.50
C ALA A 190 3.77 29.34 -2.20
N ASP A 191 2.49 29.65 -2.08
CA ASP A 191 1.98 30.49 -1.01
C ASP A 191 1.65 29.71 0.27
N THR A 192 1.60 30.45 1.37
CA THR A 192 0.99 30.00 2.61
C THR A 192 -0.39 30.63 2.74
N VAL A 193 -1.42 29.84 3.02
CA VAL A 193 -2.79 30.31 3.20
C VAL A 193 -3.18 30.24 4.66
N ARG A 194 -4.10 31.11 5.09
CA ARG A 194 -4.79 30.98 6.39
C ARG A 194 -6.23 30.56 6.14
N VAL A 195 -6.66 29.44 6.72
CA VAL A 195 -7.94 28.80 6.43
C VAL A 195 -8.65 28.43 7.72
N LYS A 196 -9.95 28.71 7.79
CA LYS A 196 -10.87 28.06 8.75
C LYS A 196 -11.51 26.87 8.09
N TYR A 197 -11.70 25.78 8.82
CA TYR A 197 -12.36 24.61 8.25
C TYR A 197 -13.03 23.73 9.30
N VAL A 198 -13.99 22.94 8.82
CA VAL A 198 -14.54 21.78 9.53
C VAL A 198 -14.53 20.60 8.55
N GLY A 199 -13.89 19.51 8.95
CA GLY A 199 -13.79 18.26 8.18
C GLY A 199 -14.70 17.19 8.76
N THR A 200 -15.55 16.62 7.91
CA THR A 200 -16.48 15.54 8.26
C THR A 200 -16.38 14.37 7.30
N LEU A 201 -16.65 13.17 7.80
CA LEU A 201 -16.87 11.98 6.98
C LEU A 201 -18.27 12.05 6.33
N VAL A 202 -18.53 11.18 5.36
CA VAL A 202 -19.82 11.12 4.63
C VAL A 202 -21.02 10.80 5.52
N ASP A 203 -20.78 10.22 6.70
CA ASP A 203 -21.80 9.98 7.74
C ASP A 203 -22.06 11.19 8.65
N GLY A 204 -21.35 12.30 8.42
CA GLY A 204 -21.45 13.54 9.19
C GLY A 204 -20.53 13.60 10.42
N LYS A 205 -19.77 12.55 10.73
CA LYS A 205 -18.83 12.55 11.85
C LYS A 205 -17.69 13.54 11.61
N GLU A 206 -17.54 14.53 12.49
CA GLU A 206 -16.40 15.44 12.51
C GLU A 206 -15.12 14.66 12.86
N PHE A 207 -14.06 14.86 12.07
CA PHE A 207 -12.75 14.28 12.34
C PHE A 207 -11.67 15.33 12.61
N ASP A 208 -11.87 16.57 12.17
CA ASP A 208 -10.94 17.68 12.37
C ASP A 208 -11.63 19.02 12.17
N LYS A 209 -11.18 20.08 12.86
CA LYS A 209 -11.63 21.45 12.66
C LYS A 209 -10.65 22.50 13.16
N ASN A 210 -10.72 23.68 12.56
CA ASN A 210 -10.09 24.88 13.09
C ASN A 210 -10.93 26.13 12.77
N GLU A 211 -11.55 26.72 13.79
CA GLU A 211 -12.42 27.89 13.64
C GLU A 211 -11.69 29.23 13.86
N GLU A 212 -10.48 29.20 14.41
CA GLU A 212 -9.64 30.40 14.64
C GLU A 212 -8.78 30.76 13.42
N GLY A 213 -8.67 29.84 12.47
CA GLY A 213 -7.91 29.95 11.24
C GLY A 213 -6.44 29.57 11.46
N ILE A 214 -6.01 28.53 10.75
CA ILE A 214 -4.65 27.98 10.80
C ILE A 214 -3.94 28.17 9.46
N GLU A 215 -2.60 28.20 9.50
CA GLU A 215 -1.77 28.41 8.32
C GLU A 215 -1.25 27.11 7.73
N PHE A 216 -1.34 26.99 6.40
CA PHE A 216 -0.81 25.86 5.64
C PHE A 216 -0.04 26.36 4.42
N ALA A 217 1.07 25.71 4.09
CA ALA A 217 1.62 25.80 2.74
C ALA A 217 0.64 25.12 1.77
N VAL A 218 0.37 25.72 0.61
CA VAL A 218 -0.61 25.17 -0.37
C VAL A 218 -0.23 23.75 -0.81
N THR A 219 1.06 23.42 -0.90
CA THR A 219 1.56 22.07 -1.22
C THR A 219 1.72 21.15 -0.01
N GLY A 220 1.45 21.64 1.20
CA GLY A 220 1.62 20.89 2.46
C GLY A 220 0.37 20.14 2.91
N VAL A 221 -0.68 20.11 2.09
CA VAL A 221 -1.99 19.51 2.40
C VAL A 221 -2.37 18.43 1.39
N ILE A 222 -3.46 17.71 1.64
CA ILE A 222 -3.94 16.67 0.72
C ILE A 222 -4.21 17.24 -0.69
N LYS A 223 -4.14 16.39 -1.72
CA LYS A 223 -4.25 16.82 -3.13
C LYS A 223 -5.53 17.60 -3.40
N GLY A 224 -6.65 17.16 -2.84
CA GLY A 224 -7.94 17.84 -2.99
C GLY A 224 -7.95 19.24 -2.39
N TRP A 225 -7.27 19.46 -1.26
CA TRP A 225 -7.09 20.81 -0.70
C TRP A 225 -6.18 21.66 -1.57
N THR A 226 -5.05 21.11 -2.04
CA THR A 226 -4.12 21.82 -2.93
C THR A 226 -4.84 22.32 -4.19
N GLU A 227 -5.72 21.49 -4.76
CA GLU A 227 -6.55 21.86 -5.90
C GLU A 227 -7.61 22.90 -5.52
N MET A 228 -8.40 22.66 -4.46
CA MET A 228 -9.47 23.56 -4.05
C MET A 228 -8.95 24.96 -3.71
N LEU A 229 -7.83 25.06 -2.99
CA LEU A 229 -7.25 26.35 -2.60
C LEU A 229 -6.86 27.21 -3.81
N GLN A 230 -6.39 26.59 -4.91
CA GLN A 230 -6.06 27.31 -6.15
C GLN A 230 -7.30 27.70 -6.98
N LEU A 231 -8.49 27.21 -6.61
CA LEU A 231 -9.76 27.64 -7.18
C LEU A 231 -10.45 28.69 -6.30
N MET A 232 -10.00 28.84 -5.05
CA MET A 232 -10.57 29.77 -4.09
C MET A 232 -10.03 31.20 -4.26
N LYS A 233 -10.86 32.17 -3.87
CA LYS A 233 -10.44 33.56 -3.61
C LYS A 233 -10.42 33.85 -2.12
N VAL A 234 -9.54 34.75 -1.68
CA VAL A 234 -9.58 35.23 -0.28
C VAL A 234 -10.96 35.84 0.02
N GLY A 235 -11.52 35.45 1.16
CA GLY A 235 -12.88 35.76 1.63
C GLY A 235 -13.93 34.74 1.20
N GLN A 236 -13.59 33.75 0.36
CA GLN A 236 -14.54 32.74 -0.10
C GLN A 236 -14.75 31.66 0.95
N LYS A 237 -16.01 31.26 1.14
CA LYS A 237 -16.39 30.05 1.87
C LYS A 237 -16.96 29.02 0.89
N VAL A 238 -16.46 27.80 0.95
CA VAL A 238 -16.92 26.68 0.10
C VAL A 238 -17.24 25.45 0.93
N ARG A 239 -18.15 24.63 0.43
CA ARG A 239 -18.29 23.23 0.83
C ARG A 239 -17.69 22.38 -0.27
N VAL A 240 -16.71 21.54 0.05
CA VAL A 240 -16.00 20.69 -0.89
C VAL A 240 -16.09 19.23 -0.45
N VAL A 241 -16.32 18.34 -1.42
CA VAL A 241 -16.32 16.90 -1.27
C VAL A 241 -15.12 16.35 -2.04
N ILE A 242 -14.27 15.63 -1.33
CA ILE A 242 -12.96 15.17 -1.80
C ILE A 242 -12.99 13.64 -1.88
N PRO A 243 -12.92 13.05 -3.09
CA PRO A 243 -12.84 11.60 -3.24
C PRO A 243 -11.56 11.05 -2.63
N GLN A 244 -11.57 9.78 -2.24
CA GLN A 244 -10.48 9.15 -1.47
C GLN A 244 -9.11 9.24 -2.16
N GLU A 245 -9.06 9.22 -3.49
CA GLU A 245 -7.85 9.35 -4.32
C GLU A 245 -7.16 10.71 -4.19
N LEU A 246 -7.94 11.75 -3.85
CA LEU A 246 -7.46 13.11 -3.60
C LEU A 246 -7.26 13.40 -2.10
N ALA A 247 -7.56 12.43 -1.23
CA ALA A 247 -7.46 12.48 0.22
C ALA A 247 -6.41 11.49 0.75
N TYR A 248 -6.80 10.56 1.64
CA TYR A 248 -5.90 9.62 2.32
C TYR A 248 -5.85 8.22 1.68
N GLY A 249 -6.55 8.01 0.56
CA GLY A 249 -6.35 6.83 -0.26
C GLY A 249 -6.79 5.50 0.35
N GLU A 250 -6.22 4.42 -0.18
CA GLU A 250 -6.45 3.03 0.25
C GLU A 250 -5.89 2.70 1.64
N THR A 251 -5.11 3.61 2.24
CA THR A 251 -4.45 3.40 3.52
C THR A 251 -5.15 4.16 4.65
N GLY A 252 -5.76 5.31 4.37
CA GLY A 252 -6.29 6.18 5.41
C GLY A 252 -5.17 6.85 6.23
N ASN A 253 -5.51 7.28 7.44
CA ASN A 253 -4.57 7.77 8.44
C ASN A 253 -5.00 7.31 9.85
N TYR A 254 -4.45 7.91 10.91
CA TYR A 254 -4.77 7.54 12.29
C TYR A 254 -6.27 7.70 12.66
N THR A 255 -6.93 8.73 12.13
CA THR A 255 -8.33 9.08 12.46
C THR A 255 -9.31 8.73 11.33
N ILE A 256 -8.81 8.63 10.10
CA ILE A 256 -9.60 8.47 8.88
C ILE A 256 -9.36 7.08 8.32
N GLU A 257 -10.43 6.31 8.18
CA GLU A 257 -10.39 4.96 7.65
C GLU A 257 -9.95 4.93 6.17
N PRO A 258 -9.38 3.81 5.70
CA PRO A 258 -9.14 3.56 4.29
C PRO A 258 -10.35 3.89 3.39
N PHE A 259 -10.06 4.39 2.19
CA PHE A 259 -11.03 4.70 1.14
C PHE A 259 -12.11 5.73 1.50
N SER A 260 -11.89 6.53 2.56
CA SER A 260 -12.86 7.52 2.98
C SER A 260 -12.90 8.74 2.04
N THR A 261 -14.09 9.06 1.54
CA THR A 261 -14.41 10.37 0.98
C THR A 261 -14.56 11.38 2.12
N LEU A 262 -14.01 12.58 1.94
CA LEU A 262 -14.03 13.64 2.95
C LEU A 262 -14.90 14.79 2.49
N THR A 263 -15.61 15.41 3.43
CA THR A 263 -16.30 16.69 3.21
C THR A 263 -15.64 17.75 4.06
N PHE A 264 -15.40 18.92 3.48
CA PHE A 264 -14.93 20.10 4.21
C PHE A 264 -15.84 21.28 3.94
N GLU A 265 -16.20 22.01 4.99
CA GLU A 265 -16.52 23.43 4.85
C GLU A 265 -15.26 24.23 5.17
N MET A 266 -14.86 25.11 4.26
CA MET A 266 -13.60 25.85 4.37
C MET A 266 -13.77 27.30 3.95
N GLU A 267 -13.14 28.20 4.69
CA GLU A 267 -13.10 29.64 4.44
C GLU A 267 -11.64 30.08 4.30
N LEU A 268 -11.29 30.64 3.14
CA LEU A 268 -9.97 31.17 2.87
C LEU A 268 -9.87 32.60 3.40
N ILE A 269 -9.13 32.81 4.49
CA ILE A 269 -9.08 34.09 5.21
C ILE A 269 -7.98 35.00 4.69
N GLY A 270 -6.86 34.42 4.21
CA GLY A 270 -5.75 35.21 3.73
C GLY A 270 -4.66 34.40 3.05
N ILE A 271 -3.76 35.12 2.40
CA ILE A 271 -2.59 34.59 1.69
C ILE A 271 -1.35 35.32 2.18
N LYS A 272 -0.29 34.57 2.47
CA LYS A 272 1.07 35.05 2.64
C LYS A 272 1.89 34.59 1.43
N PRO A 273 2.41 35.52 0.61
CA PRO A 273 3.18 35.17 -0.56
C PRO A 273 4.40 34.31 -0.21
N GLY A 274 4.62 33.23 -0.96
CA GLY A 274 5.84 32.44 -0.87
C GLY A 274 7.08 33.28 -1.20
N LYS A 275 8.20 33.02 -0.52
CA LYS A 275 9.49 33.59 -0.96
C LYS A 275 9.83 32.96 -2.32
N LYS A 276 9.94 33.81 -3.35
CA LYS A 276 10.46 33.43 -4.66
C LYS A 276 11.90 32.95 -4.58
#